data_AF-A0A9D6ATL9-F1
#
_entry.id   AF-A0A9D6ATL9-F1
#
_cell.length_a   1.000
_cell.length_b   1.000
_cell.length_c   1.000
_cell.angle_alpha   90.00
_cell.angle_beta   90.00
_cell.angle_gamma   90.00
#
_symmetry.space_group_name_H-M   'P 1'
#
loop_
_entity.id
_entity.type
_entity.pdbx_description
1 polymer ?
#
loop_
_entity_poly.entity_id
_entity_poly.type
_entity_poly.pdbx_seq_one_letter_code
_entity_poly.pdbx_strand_id
1 'polypeptide(L)'
;MLDISTAAFWIAVLQIIAIDIMLGGDNAVVIALACRKLPDAQRKKGIFWGVAGAIILRIVLIFFALQLLAVPWLKIVGALLLFWIGIKLLQPEDEGHGNVAAATTLAGAIKTIIVA
;
A
#
# COMPACT_ATOMS: atom_id res chain seq x y z
N MET A 1 -29.27 -4.42 2.41
CA MET A 1 -29.15 -3.04 2.94
C MET A 1 -28.04 -3.06 3.98
N LEU A 2 -27.14 -2.07 4.00
CA LEU A 2 -26.11 -1.98 5.03
C LEU A 2 -26.80 -1.61 6.35
N ASP A 3 -26.91 -2.57 7.25
CA ASP A 3 -27.56 -2.38 8.55
C ASP A 3 -26.51 -1.86 9.57
N ILE A 4 -26.32 -0.54 9.56
CA ILE A 4 -25.28 0.18 10.35
C ILE A 4 -25.50 0.01 11.87
N SER A 5 -26.70 -0.43 12.26
CA SER A 5 -27.09 -0.71 13.65
C SER A 5 -26.58 -2.06 14.18
N THR A 6 -26.13 -2.96 13.31
CA THR A 6 -25.81 -4.35 13.69
C THR A 6 -24.36 -4.48 14.19
N ALA A 7 -24.15 -5.27 15.24
CA ALA A 7 -22.81 -5.56 15.78
C ALA A 7 -21.84 -6.11 14.72
N ALA A 8 -22.32 -6.94 13.80
CA ALA A 8 -21.53 -7.49 12.70
C ALA A 8 -20.92 -6.41 11.79
N PHE A 9 -21.62 -5.30 11.55
CA PHE A 9 -21.09 -4.18 10.77
C PHE A 9 -19.88 -3.55 11.47
N TRP A 10 -20.02 -3.24 12.76
CA TRP A 10 -18.95 -2.66 13.56
C TRP A 10 -17.77 -3.61 13.74
N ILE A 11 -18.02 -4.92 13.87
CA ILE A 11 -16.97 -5.95 13.88
C ILE A 11 -16.19 -5.94 12.56
N ALA A 12 -16.88 -5.92 11.42
CA ALA A 12 -16.22 -5.88 10.12
C ALA A 12 -15.39 -4.60 9.93
N VAL A 13 -15.92 -3.44 10.36
CA VAL A 13 -15.18 -2.16 10.34
C VAL A 13 -13.91 -2.25 11.20
N LEU A 14 -14.02 -2.77 12.43
CA LEU A 14 -12.88 -2.94 13.31
C LEU A 14 -11.83 -3.90 12.74
N GLN A 15 -12.25 -4.99 12.09
CA GLN A 15 -11.35 -5.91 11.41
C GLN A 15 -10.60 -5.21 10.26
N ILE A 16 -11.30 -4.44 9.43
CA ILE A 16 -10.67 -3.67 8.34
C ILE A 16 -9.65 -2.69 8.92
N ILE A 17 -10.01 -1.93 9.96
CA ILE A 17 -9.08 -1.00 10.63
C ILE A 17 -7.86 -1.75 11.18
N ALA A 18 -8.06 -2.89 11.82
CA ALA A 18 -6.95 -3.69 12.38
C ALA A 18 -6.01 -4.21 11.29
N ILE A 19 -6.55 -4.77 10.20
CA ILE A 19 -5.79 -5.22 9.03
C ILE A 19 -5.03 -4.05 8.42
N ASP A 20 -5.68 -2.90 8.27
CA ASP A 20 -5.11 -1.70 7.67
C ASP A 20 -3.98 -1.10 8.50
N ILE A 21 -4.05 -1.16 9.84
CA ILE A 21 -2.97 -0.74 10.74
C ILE A 21 -1.80 -1.72 10.64
N MET A 22 -2.08 -3.03 10.64
CA MET A 22 -1.06 -4.08 10.58
C MET A 22 -0.29 -4.06 9.26
N LEU A 23 -0.98 -3.85 8.14
CA LEU A 23 -0.40 -3.76 6.79
C LEU A 23 0.03 -2.34 6.40
N GLY A 24 -0.45 -1.30 7.07
CA GLY A 24 -0.24 0.10 6.66
C GLY A 24 0.94 0.78 7.37
N GLY A 25 1.61 0.09 8.29
CA GLY A 25 2.73 0.65 9.05
C GLY A 25 3.88 1.11 8.15
N ASP A 26 4.22 0.34 7.13
CA ASP A 26 5.21 0.68 6.10
C ASP A 26 4.79 1.91 5.28
N ASN A 27 3.53 1.97 4.86
CA ASN A 27 2.95 3.04 4.07
C ASN A 27 2.95 4.38 4.85
N ALA A 28 2.65 4.33 6.14
CA ALA A 28 2.73 5.50 7.03
C ALA A 28 4.19 5.98 7.21
N VAL A 29 5.15 5.05 7.33
CA VAL A 29 6.57 5.37 7.45
C VAL A 29 7.10 6.03 6.17
N VAL A 30 6.74 5.53 4.98
CA VAL A 30 7.14 6.14 3.71
C VAL A 30 6.59 7.56 3.57
N ILE A 31 5.32 7.80 3.89
CA ILE A 31 4.72 9.14 3.87
C ILE A 31 5.46 10.08 4.85
N ALA A 32 5.76 9.61 6.05
CA ALA A 32 6.46 10.39 7.06
C ALA A 32 7.90 10.72 6.65
N LEU A 33 8.61 9.76 6.04
CA LEU A 33 9.96 9.94 5.52
C LEU A 33 10.00 10.90 4.33
N ALA A 34 9.03 10.80 3.40
CA ALA A 34 8.89 11.71 2.26
C ALA A 34 8.64 13.15 2.73
N CYS A 35 7.82 13.33 3.77
CA CYS A 35 7.52 14.65 4.33
C CYS A 35 8.57 15.18 5.33
N ARG A 36 9.60 14.40 5.67
CA ARG A 36 10.58 14.73 6.74
C ARG A 36 11.38 16.01 6.47
N LYS A 37 11.63 16.34 5.21
CA LYS A 37 12.42 17.53 4.82
C LYS A 37 11.58 18.79 4.59
N LEU A 38 10.25 18.71 4.76
CA LEU A 38 9.38 19.87 4.61
C LEU A 38 9.48 20.80 5.82
N PRO A 39 9.38 22.13 5.63
CA PRO A 39 9.27 23.09 6.73
C PRO A 39 8.12 22.71 7.68
N ASP A 40 8.26 22.94 8.99
CA ASP A 40 7.30 22.47 10.00
C ASP A 40 5.85 22.90 9.72
N ALA A 41 5.66 24.10 9.17
CA ALA A 41 4.35 24.63 8.78
C ALA A 41 3.69 23.85 7.61
N GLN A 42 4.49 23.23 6.75
CA GLN A 42 4.03 22.48 5.57
C GLN A 42 4.03 20.96 5.80
N ARG A 43 4.87 20.46 6.72
CA ARG A 43 4.98 19.03 7.03
C ARG A 43 3.65 18.41 7.45
N LYS A 44 2.87 19.09 8.31
CA LYS A 44 1.54 18.62 8.70
C LYS A 44 0.57 18.53 7.52
N LYS A 45 0.61 19.51 6.61
CA LYS A 45 -0.21 19.51 5.39
C LYS A 45 0.22 18.38 4.45
N GLY A 46 1.53 18.18 4.27
CA GLY A 46 2.07 17.09 3.46
C GLY A 46 1.61 15.72 3.96
N ILE A 47 1.69 15.47 5.27
CA ILE A 47 1.21 14.24 5.88
C ILE A 47 -0.31 14.11 5.70
N PHE A 48 -1.08 15.17 5.96
CA PHE A 48 -2.54 15.14 5.80
C PHE A 48 -2.97 14.79 4.37
N TRP A 49 -2.39 15.45 3.37
CA TRP A 49 -2.68 15.16 1.97
C TRP A 49 -2.16 13.79 1.52
N GLY A 50 -1.01 13.35 2.03
CA GLY A 50 -0.47 12.02 1.77
C GLY A 50 -1.39 10.90 2.30
N VAL A 51 -1.85 11.03 3.54
CA VAL A 51 -2.78 10.07 4.15
C VAL A 51 -4.14 10.11 3.46
N ALA A 52 -4.69 11.30 3.19
CA ALA A 52 -5.95 11.44 2.48
C ALA A 52 -5.90 10.80 1.08
N GLY A 53 -4.83 11.05 0.33
CA GLY A 53 -4.59 10.44 -0.98
C GLY A 53 -4.46 8.91 -0.89
N ALA A 54 -3.72 8.39 0.09
CA ALA A 54 -3.57 6.96 0.31
C ALA A 54 -4.91 6.28 0.63
N ILE A 55 -5.75 6.88 1.49
CA ILE A 55 -7.08 6.35 1.82
C ILE A 55 -7.99 6.36 0.59
N ILE A 56 -8.02 7.45 -0.18
CA ILE A 56 -8.83 7.54 -1.40
C ILE A 56 -8.41 6.46 -2.40
N LEU A 57 -7.10 6.32 -2.64
CA LEU A 57 -6.57 5.27 -3.50
C LEU A 57 -6.98 3.89 -3.01
N ARG A 58 -6.92 3.64 -1.70
CA ARG A 58 -7.33 2.37 -1.10
C ARG A 58 -8.80 2.07 -1.33
N ILE A 59 -9.70 3.04 -1.15
CA ILE A 59 -11.14 2.89 -1.39
C ILE A 59 -11.39 2.51 -2.85
N VAL A 60 -10.74 3.21 -3.80
CA VAL A 60 -10.87 2.93 -5.23
C VAL A 60 -10.36 1.53 -5.56
N LEU A 61 -9.18 1.16 -5.07
CA LEU A 61 -8.60 -0.17 -5.29
C LEU A 61 -9.45 -1.28 -4.69
N ILE A 62 -9.97 -1.13 -3.47
CA ILE A 62 -10.85 -2.11 -2.82
C ILE A 62 -12.14 -2.27 -3.64
N PHE A 63 -12.73 -1.17 -4.11
CA PHE A 63 -13.92 -1.23 -4.95
C PHE A 63 -13.70 -2.10 -6.20
N PHE A 64 -12.59 -1.87 -6.92
CA PHE A 64 -12.24 -2.72 -8.07
C PHE A 64 -11.89 -4.15 -7.67
N ALA A 65 -11.14 -4.33 -6.58
CA ALA A 65 -10.73 -5.64 -6.09
C ALA A 65 -11.93 -6.51 -5.70
N LEU A 66 -12.94 -5.95 -5.03
CA LEU A 66 -14.18 -6.65 -4.68
C LEU A 66 -14.91 -7.16 -5.92
N GLN A 67 -14.94 -6.36 -6.99
CA GLN A 67 -15.56 -6.73 -8.26
C GLN A 67 -14.78 -7.85 -8.94
N LEU A 68 -13.45 -7.78 -8.93
CA LEU A 68 -12.59 -8.87 -9.40
C LEU A 68 -12.79 -10.14 -8.57
N LEU A 69 -12.89 -10.03 -7.24
CA LEU A 69 -13.06 -11.15 -6.31
C LEU A 69 -14.37 -11.93 -6.51
N ALA A 70 -15.33 -11.37 -7.24
CA ALA A 70 -16.55 -12.07 -7.64
C ALA A 70 -16.27 -13.16 -8.69
N VAL A 71 -15.12 -13.10 -9.40
CA VAL A 71 -14.70 -14.14 -10.33
C VAL A 71 -14.34 -15.42 -9.55
N PRO A 72 -14.96 -16.57 -9.87
CA PRO A 72 -14.63 -17.83 -9.20
C PRO A 72 -13.16 -18.18 -9.45
N TRP A 73 -12.53 -18.86 -8.49
CA TRP A 73 -11.10 -19.25 -8.49
C TRP A 73 -10.08 -18.11 -8.33
N LEU A 74 -10.45 -16.85 -8.60
CA LEU A 74 -9.52 -15.72 -8.46
C LEU A 74 -9.00 -15.58 -7.03
N LYS A 75 -9.83 -15.85 -6.02
CA LYS A 75 -9.44 -15.84 -4.60
C LYS A 75 -8.31 -16.83 -4.31
N ILE A 76 -8.35 -18.01 -4.92
CA ILE A 76 -7.36 -19.07 -4.71
C ILE A 76 -6.03 -18.66 -5.35
N VAL A 77 -6.09 -18.17 -6.60
CA VAL A 77 -4.90 -17.66 -7.31
C VAL A 77 -4.29 -16.48 -6.54
N GLY A 78 -5.11 -15.54 -6.08
CA GLY A 78 -4.68 -14.40 -5.28
C GLY A 78 -4.02 -14.82 -3.95
N ALA A 79 -4.59 -15.81 -3.26
CA ALA A 79 -4.01 -16.34 -2.02
C ALA A 79 -2.65 -17.01 -2.25
N LEU A 80 -2.50 -17.80 -3.33
CA LEU A 80 -1.22 -18.41 -3.70
C LEU A 80 -0.17 -17.35 -4.07
N LEU A 81 -0.56 -16.32 -4.81
CA LEU A 81 0.30 -15.18 -5.14
C LEU A 81 0.76 -14.43 -3.88
N LEU A 82 -0.16 -14.11 -2.98
CA LEU A 82 0.18 -13.42 -1.71
C LEU A 82 1.11 -14.27 -0.85
N PHE A 83 0.87 -15.58 -0.77
CA PHE A 83 1.76 -16.50 -0.05
C PHE A 83 3.17 -16.52 -0.66
N TRP A 84 3.26 -16.57 -1.99
CA TRP A 84 4.54 -16.50 -2.70
C TRP A 84 5.27 -15.18 -2.46
N ILE A 85 4.58 -14.05 -2.55
CA ILE A 85 5.15 -12.72 -2.25
C ILE A 85 5.63 -12.68 -0.79
N GLY A 86 4.84 -13.21 0.15
CA GLY A 86 5.21 -13.30 1.55
C GLY A 86 6.54 -14.05 1.76
N ILE A 87 6.70 -15.23 1.14
CA ILE A 87 7.98 -15.96 1.20
C ILE A 87 9.11 -15.15 0.56
N LYS A 88 8.86 -14.53 -0.62
CA LYS A 88 9.86 -13.74 -1.33
C LYS A 88 10.34 -12.54 -0.51
N LEU A 89 9.46 -11.91 0.27
CA LEU A 89 9.81 -10.79 1.15
C LEU A 89 10.61 -11.21 2.40
N LEU A 90 10.44 -12.46 2.88
CA LEU A 90 11.27 -13.00 3.97
C LEU A 90 12.64 -13.46 3.49
N GLN A 91 12.80 -13.79 2.21
CA GLN A 91 14.10 -14.11 1.65
C GLN A 91 14.93 -12.81 1.58
N PRO A 92 16.15 -12.80 2.16
CA PRO A 92 17.08 -11.71 1.89
C PRO A 92 17.33 -11.66 0.39
N GLU A 93 17.24 -10.48 -0.22
CA GLU A 93 17.69 -10.30 -1.59
C GLU A 93 19.20 -10.61 -1.61
N ASP A 94 19.57 -11.79 -2.13
CA ASP A 94 20.96 -12.06 -2.50
C ASP A 94 21.34 -11.00 -3.52
N GLU A 95 22.30 -10.16 -3.13
CA GLU A 95 22.75 -9.00 -3.89
C GLU A 95 23.19 -9.40 -5.30
N GLY A 96 22.27 -9.21 -6.24
CA GLY A 96 22.54 -9.08 -7.66
C GLY A 96 22.39 -7.64 -8.12
N HIS A 97 22.85 -6.66 -7.31
CA HIS A 97 22.97 -5.27 -7.74
C HIS A 97 24.05 -5.14 -8.83
N GLY A 98 23.71 -5.55 -10.05
CA GLY A 98 24.35 -5.09 -11.26
C GLY A 98 24.13 -3.59 -11.42
N ASN A 99 24.96 -2.80 -10.75
CA ASN A 99 25.30 -1.41 -11.01
C ASN A 99 24.22 -0.56 -11.72
N VAL A 100 23.06 -0.37 -11.09
CA VAL A 100 22.16 0.72 -11.51
C VAL A 100 22.77 2.02 -10.99
N ALA A 101 23.64 2.61 -11.81
CA ALA A 101 24.22 3.91 -11.57
C ALA A 101 23.11 4.90 -11.23
N ALA A 102 23.21 5.53 -10.05
CA ALA A 102 22.25 6.50 -9.56
C ALA A 102 21.99 7.55 -10.64
N ALA A 103 20.79 7.55 -11.22
CA ALA A 103 20.45 8.47 -12.28
C ALA A 103 20.47 9.91 -11.75
N THR A 104 21.39 10.72 -12.27
CA THR A 104 21.55 12.14 -11.94
C THR A 104 20.45 13.03 -12.54
N THR A 105 19.44 12.43 -13.17
CA THR A 105 18.38 13.14 -13.88
C THR A 105 16.99 12.57 -13.57
N LEU A 106 15.99 13.46 -13.55
CA LEU A 106 14.59 13.15 -13.27
C LEU A 106 14.04 12.04 -14.17
N ALA A 107 14.44 12.02 -15.45
CA ALA A 107 14.05 11.00 -16.41
C ALA A 107 14.61 9.61 -16.07
N GLY A 108 15.83 9.53 -15.55
CA GLY A 108 16.39 8.27 -15.09
C GLY A 108 15.76 7.78 -13.79
N ALA A 109 15.40 8.69 -12.87
CA ALA A 109 14.64 8.32 -11.68
C ALA A 109 13.25 7.76 -12.02
N ILE A 110 12.54 8.37 -12.97
CA ILE A 110 11.25 7.88 -13.47
C ILE A 110 11.41 6.48 -14.12
N LYS A 111 12.45 6.28 -14.93
CA LYS A 111 12.72 4.99 -15.56
C LYS A 111 13.01 3.89 -14.53
N THR A 112 13.74 4.22 -13.47
CA THR A 112 14.01 3.27 -12.38
C THR A 112 12.75 2.92 -11.61
N ILE A 113 11.86 3.88 -11.34
CA ILE A 113 10.59 3.65 -10.63
C ILE A 113 9.61 2.78 -11.44
N ILE A 114 9.68 2.82 -12.77
CA ILE A 114 8.81 2.01 -13.64
C ILE A 114 9.32 0.56 -13.78
N VAL A 115 10.63 0.35 -13.63
CA VAL A 115 11.28 -0.95 -13.84
C VAL A 115 11.44 -1.74 -12.53
N ALA A 116 11.54 -1.03 -11.40
CA ALA A 116 11.50 -1.63 -10.06
C ALA A 116 10.07 -2.04 -9.68
#